data_AF-A0A137NZC8-F1
#
_entry.id   AF-A0A137NZC8-F1
#
_cell.length_a   1.000
_cell.length_b   1.000
_cell.length_c   1.000
_cell.angle_alpha   90.00
_cell.angle_beta   90.00
_cell.angle_gamma   90.00
#
_symmetry.space_group_name_H-M   'P 1'
#
loop_
_entity.id
_entity.type
_entity.pdbx_description
1 polymer ?
#
loop_
_entity_poly.entity_id
_entity_poly.type
_entity_poly.pdbx_seq_one_letter_code
_entity_poly.pdbx_strand_id
1 'polypeptide(L)'
;VTDYRTFVSGIESHHLENAPDINKVLDQVKEICKDKIIVGHSIKSDLKVLKLENHPYIQIRDTAKFKPLLLANFMKSPSLKTLAYNFLDLEIQTADHSSVEDAQATMALFRLFQGLWEDPQTGNIKNEFLPKSLQVKEKKVEVIEETKEEVVEVKIDAKE
;
A
#
# COMPACT_ATOMS: atom_id res chain seq x y z
N VAL A 1 -27.93 -6.51 -14.21
CA VAL A 1 -27.19 -6.80 -12.96
C VAL A 1 -27.98 -7.82 -12.17
N THR A 2 -27.36 -8.90 -11.69
CA THR A 2 -28.04 -9.92 -10.86
C THR A 2 -27.87 -9.66 -9.35
N ASP A 3 -26.76 -9.05 -8.95
CA ASP A 3 -26.48 -8.60 -7.58
C ASP A 3 -25.51 -7.40 -7.62
N TYR A 4 -25.86 -6.31 -6.94
CA TYR A 4 -25.04 -5.09 -6.85
C TYR A 4 -23.97 -5.18 -5.76
N ARG A 5 -24.14 -6.09 -4.80
CA ARG A 5 -23.30 -6.24 -3.60
C ARG A 5 -23.11 -4.92 -2.87
N THR A 6 -24.19 -4.15 -2.68
CA THR A 6 -24.17 -2.78 -2.12
C THR A 6 -23.43 -2.70 -0.79
N PHE A 7 -23.62 -3.68 0.10
CA PHE A 7 -22.92 -3.78 1.39
C PHE A 7 -21.38 -3.88 1.29
N VAL A 8 -20.85 -4.17 0.10
CA VAL A 8 -19.42 -4.17 -0.20
C VAL A 8 -19.05 -2.99 -1.09
N SER A 9 -19.82 -2.75 -2.16
CA SER A 9 -19.44 -1.82 -3.24
C SER A 9 -19.90 -0.38 -3.00
N GLY A 10 -20.85 -0.15 -2.10
CA GLY A 10 -21.60 1.10 -2.01
C GLY A 10 -22.45 1.40 -3.25
N ILE A 11 -22.57 0.46 -4.20
CA ILE A 11 -23.28 0.68 -5.47
C ILE A 11 -24.75 0.20 -5.35
N GLU A 12 -25.67 1.08 -5.74
CA GLU A 12 -27.10 0.80 -5.87
C GLU A 12 -27.55 0.90 -7.34
N SER A 13 -28.78 0.46 -7.62
CA SER A 13 -29.35 0.49 -8.97
C SER A 13 -29.35 1.90 -9.58
N HIS A 14 -29.65 2.92 -8.78
CA HIS A 14 -29.77 4.30 -9.25
C HIS A 14 -28.41 4.89 -9.70
N HIS A 15 -27.29 4.39 -9.17
CA HIS A 15 -25.94 4.78 -9.63
C HIS A 15 -25.67 4.38 -11.08
N LEU A 16 -26.41 3.38 -11.62
CA LEU A 16 -26.19 2.87 -12.97
C LEU A 16 -27.16 3.44 -14.02
N GLU A 17 -28.24 4.13 -13.62
CA GLU A 17 -29.32 4.56 -14.53
C GLU A 17 -28.82 5.45 -15.67
N ASN A 18 -27.80 6.28 -15.42
CA ASN A 18 -27.16 7.15 -16.40
C ASN A 18 -25.64 6.94 -16.45
N ALA A 19 -25.18 5.75 -16.10
CA ALA A 19 -23.75 5.46 -16.10
C ALA A 19 -23.16 5.55 -17.51
N PRO A 20 -21.91 6.04 -17.65
CA PRO A 20 -21.23 6.03 -18.94
C PRO A 20 -21.06 4.61 -19.50
N ASP A 21 -20.93 4.50 -20.82
CA ASP A 21 -20.57 3.23 -21.46
C ASP A 21 -19.25 2.68 -20.90
N ILE A 22 -19.27 1.40 -20.53
CA ILE A 22 -18.13 0.77 -19.87
C ILE A 22 -16.88 0.77 -20.75
N ASN A 23 -17.00 0.62 -22.07
CA ASN A 23 -15.83 0.62 -22.95
C ASN A 23 -15.20 2.00 -23.00
N LYS A 24 -16.02 3.06 -23.06
CA LYS A 24 -15.53 4.44 -22.98
C LYS A 24 -14.75 4.71 -21.69
N VAL A 25 -15.28 4.26 -20.55
CA VAL A 25 -14.58 4.41 -19.25
C VAL A 25 -13.30 3.59 -19.22
N LEU A 26 -13.31 2.34 -19.68
CA LEU A 26 -12.13 1.50 -19.73
C LEU A 26 -11.02 2.10 -20.61
N ASP A 27 -11.38 2.71 -21.74
CA ASP A 27 -10.40 3.37 -22.61
C ASP A 27 -9.80 4.62 -21.95
N GLN A 28 -10.60 5.39 -21.21
CA GLN A 28 -10.10 6.51 -20.40
C GLN A 28 -9.15 6.02 -19.30
N VAL A 29 -9.50 4.95 -18.58
CA VAL A 29 -8.66 4.36 -17.53
C VAL A 29 -7.34 3.87 -18.11
N LYS A 30 -7.36 3.18 -19.25
CA LYS A 30 -6.13 2.73 -19.93
C LYS A 30 -5.22 3.88 -20.28
N GLU A 31 -5.77 4.97 -20.83
CA GLU A 31 -4.98 6.15 -21.18
C GLU A 31 -4.40 6.83 -19.93
N ILE A 32 -5.17 6.91 -18.84
CA ILE A 32 -4.68 7.44 -17.56
C ILE A 32 -3.54 6.58 -17.01
N CYS A 33 -3.64 5.25 -17.10
CA CYS A 33 -2.66 4.32 -16.55
C CYS A 33 -1.42 4.12 -17.44
N LYS A 34 -1.51 4.45 -18.73
CA LYS A 34 -0.44 4.25 -19.70
C LYS A 34 0.87 4.91 -19.24
N ASP A 35 1.96 4.15 -19.29
CA ASP A 35 3.32 4.55 -18.91
C ASP A 35 3.46 5.07 -17.47
N LYS A 36 2.49 4.77 -16.58
CA LYS A 36 2.53 5.15 -15.16
C LYS A 36 2.74 3.95 -14.25
N ILE A 37 3.27 4.25 -13.08
CA ILE A 37 3.31 3.30 -11.97
C ILE A 37 1.91 3.22 -11.35
N ILE A 38 1.37 2.01 -11.25
CA ILE A 38 0.08 1.74 -10.62
C ILE A 38 0.32 1.21 -9.21
N VAL A 39 -0.18 1.94 -8.22
CA VAL A 39 -0.14 1.56 -6.81
C VAL A 39 -1.51 0.99 -6.42
N GLY A 40 -1.51 -0.16 -5.75
CA GLY A 40 -2.75 -0.84 -5.32
C GLY A 40 -2.55 -1.77 -4.14
N HIS A 41 -3.64 -2.40 -3.71
CA HIS A 41 -3.65 -3.41 -2.66
C HIS A 41 -4.39 -4.65 -3.16
N SER A 42 -3.67 -5.77 -3.31
CA SER A 42 -4.19 -6.99 -3.95
C SER A 42 -4.72 -6.76 -5.38
N ILE A 43 -4.05 -5.86 -6.12
CA ILE A 43 -4.55 -5.21 -7.34
C ILE A 43 -4.79 -6.13 -8.56
N LYS A 44 -4.41 -7.41 -8.48
CA LYS A 44 -4.48 -8.34 -9.62
C LYS A 44 -5.90 -8.48 -10.17
N SER A 45 -6.89 -8.58 -9.28
CA SER A 45 -8.29 -8.73 -9.66
C SER A 45 -8.82 -7.46 -10.33
N ASP A 46 -8.44 -6.30 -9.81
CA ASP A 46 -8.83 -5.00 -10.35
C ASP A 46 -8.26 -4.79 -11.75
N LEU A 47 -6.97 -5.05 -11.95
CA LEU A 47 -6.34 -4.97 -13.28
C LEU A 47 -7.02 -5.88 -14.30
N LYS A 48 -7.45 -7.07 -13.89
CA LYS A 48 -8.20 -7.99 -14.75
C LYS A 48 -9.53 -7.39 -15.19
N VAL A 49 -10.32 -6.87 -14.24
CA VAL A 49 -11.62 -6.25 -14.55
C VAL A 49 -11.45 -4.99 -15.41
N LEU A 50 -10.38 -4.22 -15.18
CA LEU A 50 -10.04 -3.02 -15.94
C LEU A 50 -9.37 -3.30 -17.30
N LYS A 51 -9.18 -4.57 -17.68
CA LYS A 51 -8.48 -4.98 -18.92
C LYS A 51 -7.05 -4.43 -19.02
N LEU A 52 -6.35 -4.40 -17.90
CA LEU A 52 -4.96 -3.93 -17.71
C LEU A 52 -4.00 -5.05 -17.27
N GLU A 53 -4.33 -6.31 -17.56
CA GLU A 53 -3.51 -7.48 -17.16
C GLU A 53 -2.09 -7.44 -17.72
N ASN A 54 -1.90 -6.75 -18.85
CA ASN A 54 -0.61 -6.59 -19.52
C ASN A 54 0.23 -5.41 -19.01
N HIS A 55 -0.22 -4.71 -17.95
CA HIS A 55 0.55 -3.61 -17.38
C HIS A 55 1.91 -4.13 -16.87
N PRO A 56 3.04 -3.48 -17.20
CA PRO A 56 4.36 -4.01 -16.84
C PRO A 56 4.49 -4.25 -15.34
N TYR A 57 4.93 -5.46 -14.96
CA TYR A 57 5.09 -5.83 -13.55
C TYR A 57 6.00 -4.86 -12.78
N ILE A 58 7.06 -4.35 -13.43
CA ILE A 58 7.98 -3.37 -12.84
C ILE A 58 7.31 -2.01 -12.56
N GLN A 59 6.17 -1.72 -13.18
CA GLN A 59 5.35 -0.52 -12.94
C GLN A 59 4.17 -0.80 -11.99
N ILE A 60 4.14 -1.94 -11.30
CA ILE A 60 3.12 -2.25 -10.30
C ILE A 60 3.73 -2.13 -8.89
N ARG A 61 2.98 -1.50 -7.99
CA ARG A 61 3.31 -1.38 -6.57
C ARG A 61 2.14 -1.95 -5.75
N ASP A 62 2.18 -3.26 -5.50
CA ASP A 62 1.13 -3.98 -4.76
C ASP A 62 1.45 -4.09 -3.26
N THR A 63 0.85 -3.21 -2.47
CA THR A 63 1.09 -3.12 -1.01
C THR A 63 0.77 -4.41 -0.26
N ALA A 64 -0.13 -5.26 -0.78
CA ALA A 64 -0.47 -6.54 -0.17
C ALA A 64 0.63 -7.61 -0.32
N LYS A 65 1.59 -7.39 -1.22
CA LYS A 65 2.70 -8.31 -1.51
C LYS A 65 4.07 -7.74 -1.13
N PHE A 66 4.10 -6.53 -0.60
CA PHE A 66 5.35 -5.88 -0.25
C PHE A 66 5.95 -6.56 0.99
N LYS A 67 7.16 -7.13 0.83
CA LYS A 67 7.80 -7.98 1.86
C LYS A 67 7.87 -7.32 3.25
N PRO A 68 8.26 -6.05 3.40
CA PRO A 68 8.27 -5.40 4.72
C PRO A 68 6.89 -5.39 5.41
N LEU A 69 5.81 -5.20 4.65
CA LEU A 69 4.44 -5.22 5.18
C LEU A 69 3.98 -6.64 5.52
N LEU A 70 4.43 -7.64 4.76
CA LEU A 70 4.18 -9.06 5.08
C LEU A 70 4.89 -9.49 6.36
N LEU A 71 6.15 -9.11 6.54
CA LEU A 71 6.93 -9.44 7.74
C LEU A 71 6.31 -8.85 9.00
N ALA A 72 5.78 -7.63 8.93
CA ALA A 72 5.03 -7.01 10.02
C ALA A 72 3.74 -7.77 10.39
N ASN A 73 3.25 -8.66 9.53
CA ASN A 73 2.04 -9.46 9.72
C ASN A 73 2.29 -10.97 9.60
N PHE A 74 3.40 -11.47 10.15
CA PHE A 74 3.72 -12.91 10.19
C PHE A 74 3.65 -13.60 8.81
N MET A 75 4.15 -12.93 7.77
CA MET A 75 4.18 -13.42 6.39
C MET A 75 2.81 -13.67 5.73
N LYS A 76 1.72 -13.22 6.35
CA LYS A 76 0.37 -13.24 5.75
C LYS A 76 0.07 -11.88 5.17
N SER A 77 -0.54 -11.82 3.98
CA SER A 77 -1.04 -10.56 3.41
C SER A 77 -2.07 -9.94 4.36
N PRO A 78 -1.74 -8.82 5.04
CA PRO A 78 -2.71 -8.11 5.88
C PRO A 78 -3.76 -7.45 4.99
N SER A 79 -4.95 -7.23 5.55
CA SER A 79 -5.95 -6.39 4.88
C SER A 79 -5.47 -4.94 4.83
N LEU A 80 -5.99 -4.17 3.86
CA LEU A 80 -5.73 -2.74 3.79
C LEU A 80 -6.13 -2.03 5.09
N LYS A 81 -7.26 -2.41 5.69
CA LYS A 81 -7.74 -1.90 6.98
C LYS A 81 -6.72 -2.10 8.11
N THR A 82 -6.16 -3.30 8.22
CA THR A 82 -5.13 -3.61 9.23
C THR A 82 -3.87 -2.79 9.00
N LEU A 83 -3.44 -2.63 7.75
CA LEU A 83 -2.27 -1.82 7.43
C LEU A 83 -2.49 -0.33 7.71
N ALA A 84 -3.63 0.21 7.29
CA ALA A 84 -3.99 1.61 7.51
C ALA A 84 -4.00 1.93 9.01
N TYR A 85 -4.61 1.06 9.82
CA TYR A 85 -4.62 1.23 11.27
C TYR A 85 -3.21 1.16 11.88
N ASN A 86 -2.43 0.13 11.53
CA ASN A 86 -1.14 -0.11 12.19
C ASN A 86 -0.03 0.90 11.81
N PHE A 87 -0.05 1.43 10.58
CA PHE A 87 1.03 2.25 10.05
C PHE A 87 0.64 3.72 9.84
N LEU A 88 -0.65 4.01 9.65
CA LEU A 88 -1.15 5.36 9.42
C LEU A 88 -2.01 5.88 10.58
N ASP A 89 -2.35 5.04 11.56
CA ASP A 89 -3.32 5.34 12.62
C ASP A 89 -4.69 5.77 12.05
N LEU A 90 -5.07 5.14 10.92
CA LEU A 90 -6.31 5.42 10.19
C LEU A 90 -7.27 4.23 10.28
N GLU A 91 -8.47 4.48 10.79
CA GLU A 91 -9.60 3.57 10.66
C GLU A 91 -10.35 3.86 9.35
N ILE A 92 -10.23 2.94 8.40
CA ILE A 92 -10.93 2.98 7.11
C ILE A 92 -11.99 1.87 7.05
N GLN A 93 -12.91 1.96 6.08
CA GLN A 93 -13.93 0.92 5.86
C GLN A 93 -14.78 0.69 7.14
N THR A 94 -15.25 1.80 7.73
CA THR A 94 -16.11 1.80 8.93
C THR A 94 -17.59 1.63 8.59
N ALA A 95 -17.99 1.96 7.36
CA ALA A 95 -19.31 1.73 6.77
C ALA A 95 -19.16 0.96 5.44
N ASP A 96 -19.92 1.32 4.39
CA ASP A 96 -19.69 0.81 3.04
C ASP A 96 -18.29 1.20 2.54
N HIS A 97 -17.67 0.37 1.69
CA HIS A 97 -16.34 0.68 1.18
C HIS A 97 -16.38 1.87 0.23
N SER A 98 -15.50 2.83 0.47
CA SER A 98 -15.22 3.92 -0.47
C SER A 98 -13.96 3.59 -1.25
N SER A 99 -14.09 3.43 -2.56
CA SER A 99 -12.94 3.22 -3.47
C SER A 99 -11.93 4.37 -3.40
N VAL A 100 -12.41 5.58 -3.09
CA VAL A 100 -11.56 6.77 -2.92
C VAL A 100 -10.75 6.67 -1.63
N GLU A 101 -11.38 6.30 -0.51
CA GLU A 101 -10.71 6.11 0.78
C GLU A 101 -9.65 5.00 0.66
N ASP A 102 -10.01 3.87 0.06
CA ASP A 102 -9.11 2.74 -0.14
C ASP A 102 -7.90 3.11 -1.01
N ALA A 103 -8.11 3.86 -2.10
CA ALA A 103 -7.03 4.34 -2.96
C ALA A 103 -6.10 5.33 -2.22
N GLN A 104 -6.66 6.21 -1.40
CA GLN A 104 -5.90 7.16 -0.59
C GLN A 104 -5.06 6.46 0.47
N ALA A 105 -5.65 5.54 1.22
CA ALA A 105 -4.94 4.74 2.24
C ALA A 105 -3.81 3.91 1.61
N THR A 106 -4.08 3.28 0.47
CA THR A 106 -3.08 2.52 -0.28
C THR A 106 -1.92 3.39 -0.76
N MET A 107 -2.21 4.59 -1.28
CA MET A 107 -1.18 5.54 -1.71
C MET A 107 -0.37 6.07 -0.52
N ALA A 108 -1.01 6.35 0.61
CA ALA A 108 -0.33 6.78 1.83
C ALA A 108 0.62 5.69 2.34
N LEU A 109 0.18 4.42 2.36
CA LEU A 109 1.05 3.28 2.67
C LEU A 109 2.23 3.20 1.69
N PHE A 110 2.00 3.30 0.38
CA PHE A 110 3.11 3.27 -0.58
C PHE A 110 4.11 4.39 -0.32
N ARG A 111 3.66 5.63 -0.13
CA ARG A 111 4.54 6.78 0.14
C ARG A 111 5.35 6.60 1.40
N LEU A 112 4.76 6.01 2.44
CA LEU A 112 5.46 5.71 3.67
C LEU A 112 6.65 4.76 3.45
N PHE A 113 6.46 3.77 2.58
CA PHE A 113 7.49 2.77 2.28
C PHE A 113 8.23 3.04 0.96
N GLN A 114 8.04 4.19 0.33
CA GLN A 114 8.53 4.46 -1.02
C GLN A 114 10.05 4.36 -1.10
N GLY A 115 10.77 4.84 -0.09
CA GLY A 115 12.23 4.71 -0.01
C GLY A 115 12.68 3.25 -0.11
N LEU A 116 12.11 2.37 0.71
CA LEU A 116 12.39 0.93 0.66
C LEU A 116 11.92 0.26 -0.62
N TRP A 117 10.88 0.79 -1.25
CA TRP A 117 10.38 0.24 -2.48
C TRP A 117 11.33 0.49 -3.66
N GLU A 118 11.73 1.75 -3.82
CA GLU A 118 12.55 2.17 -4.95
C GLU A 118 14.05 1.88 -4.72
N ASP A 119 14.49 1.86 -3.46
CA ASP A 119 15.83 1.41 -3.07
C ASP A 119 15.76 0.47 -1.85
N PRO A 120 15.67 -0.85 -2.07
CA PRO A 120 15.64 -1.83 -0.98
C PRO A 120 16.93 -1.92 -0.14
N GLN A 121 18.05 -1.37 -0.62
CA GLN A 121 19.34 -1.46 0.06
C GLN A 121 19.61 -0.25 0.95
N THR A 122 19.17 0.95 0.55
CA THR A 122 19.44 2.20 1.29
C THR A 122 18.19 2.96 1.73
N GLY A 123 17.01 2.52 1.30
CA GLY A 123 15.74 3.14 1.64
C GLY A 123 15.47 3.11 3.14
N ASN A 124 15.35 4.27 3.77
CA ASN A 124 14.98 4.37 5.18
C ASN A 124 13.47 4.56 5.34
N ILE A 125 12.86 3.89 6.33
CA ILE A 125 11.53 4.26 6.85
C ILE A 125 11.77 5.19 8.02
N LYS A 126 11.00 6.29 8.13
CA LYS A 126 11.06 7.09 9.35
C LYS A 126 10.52 6.28 10.53
N ASN A 127 11.28 6.28 11.61
CA ASN A 127 10.98 5.50 12.82
C ASN A 127 9.58 5.77 13.40
N GLU A 128 9.09 7.02 13.28
CA GLU A 128 7.75 7.44 13.71
C GLU A 128 6.60 6.65 13.10
N PHE A 129 6.81 6.03 11.95
CA PHE A 129 5.80 5.29 11.19
C PHE A 129 5.94 3.77 11.30
N LEU A 130 6.93 3.27 12.04
CA LEU A 130 6.96 1.86 12.40
C LEU A 130 5.87 1.57 13.44
N PRO A 131 5.28 0.36 13.44
CA PRO A 131 4.40 -0.08 14.52
C PRO A 131 5.13 0.12 15.84
N LYS A 132 4.43 0.49 16.92
CA LYS A 132 5.04 0.74 18.25
C LYS A 132 5.95 -0.40 18.74
N SER A 133 5.68 -1.64 18.31
CA SER A 133 6.51 -2.82 18.58
C SER A 133 7.86 -2.84 17.87
N LEU A 134 7.99 -2.14 16.74
CA LEU A 134 9.17 -2.04 15.88
C LEU A 134 9.84 -0.65 15.93
N GLN A 135 9.23 0.34 16.58
CA GLN A 135 9.85 1.64 16.79
C GLN A 135 11.13 1.48 17.62
N VAL A 136 12.25 1.95 17.06
CA VAL A 136 13.52 2.03 17.76
C VAL A 136 13.39 3.16 18.78
N LYS A 137 13.49 2.87 20.07
CA LYS A 137 13.62 3.94 21.07
C LYS A 137 14.94 4.63 20.81
N GLU A 138 14.91 5.93 20.53
CA GLU A 138 16.14 6.73 20.50
C GLU A 138 16.88 6.49 21.81
N LYS A 139 18.03 5.81 21.74
CA LYS A 139 18.99 5.90 22.84
C LYS A 139 19.42 7.35 22.87
N LYS A 140 19.09 8.05 23.95
CA LYS A 140 19.62 9.37 24.26
C LYS A 140 21.15 9.22 24.30
N VAL A 141 21.82 9.54 23.20
CA VAL A 141 23.29 9.57 23.14
C VAL A 141 23.69 10.86 23.84
N GLU A 142 24.08 10.76 25.11
CA GLU A 142 24.88 11.82 25.74
C GLU A 142 26.24 11.81 25.04
N VAL A 143 26.47 12.85 24.24
CA VAL A 143 27.74 13.04 23.53
C VAL A 143 28.83 13.28 24.57
N ILE A 144 29.68 12.28 24.77
CA ILE A 144 31.01 12.43 25.34
C ILE A 144 31.97 12.36 24.14
N GLU A 145 32.89 13.30 24.06
CA GLU A 145 33.66 13.75 22.89
C GLU A 145 34.16 12.70 21.88
N GLU A 146 34.10 13.13 20.62
CA GLU A 146 34.79 12.73 19.39
C GLU A 146 35.60 11.41 19.35
N THR A 147 35.24 10.52 18.42
CA THR A 147 36.16 10.04 17.36
C THR A 147 35.39 9.29 16.25
N LYS A 148 36.06 9.18 15.11
CA LYS A 148 35.57 9.00 13.74
C LYS A 148 35.00 7.61 13.44
N GLU A 149 34.14 7.61 12.41
CA GLU A 149 33.64 6.46 11.61
C GLU A 149 32.68 5.50 12.30
N GLU A 150 31.43 5.42 11.82
CA GLU A 150 30.63 4.20 11.96
C GLU A 150 29.62 4.06 10.81
N VAL A 151 29.85 3.06 9.96
CA VAL A 151 28.89 2.47 9.03
C VAL A 151 28.00 1.53 9.85
N VAL A 152 26.70 1.78 9.89
CA VAL A 152 25.77 0.91 10.65
C VAL A 152 25.44 -0.32 9.81
N GLU A 153 26.12 -1.43 10.10
CA GLU A 153 25.81 -2.74 9.53
C GLU A 153 24.66 -3.39 10.34
N VAL A 154 23.48 -3.52 9.73
CA VAL A 154 22.34 -4.19 10.37
C VAL A 154 22.48 -5.69 10.20
N LYS A 155 22.97 -6.40 11.22
CA LYS A 155 22.91 -7.86 11.29
C LYS A 155 21.50 -8.30 11.63
N ILE A 156 20.93 -9.12 10.75
CA ILE A 156 19.65 -9.79 10.96
C ILE A 156 19.98 -11.17 11.55
N ASP A 157 19.86 -11.33 12.87
CA ASP A 157 19.95 -12.64 13.50
C ASP A 157 18.72 -13.47 13.12
N ALA A 158 18.92 -14.42 12.21
CA ALA A 158 18.00 -15.53 12.02
C ALA A 158 18.14 -16.47 13.22
N LYS A 159 17.16 -16.45 14.13
CA LYS A 159 17.03 -17.50 15.14
C LYS A 159 16.52 -18.78 14.48
N GLU A 160 17.22 -19.88 14.79
CA GLU A 160 16.99 -21.28 14.41
C GLU A 160 15.54 -21.76 14.55
#